data_AF-A0A6B3EIA6-F1
#
_entry.id   AF-A0A6B3EIA6-F1
#
_cell.length_a   1.000
_cell.length_b   1.000
_cell.length_c   1.000
_cell.angle_alpha   90.00
_cell.angle_beta   90.00
_cell.angle_gamma   90.00
#
_symmetry.space_group_name_H-M   'P 1'
#
loop_
_entity.id
_entity.type
_entity.pdbx_description
1 polymer ?
#
loop_
_entity_poly.entity_id
_entity_poly.type
_entity_poly.pdbx_seq_one_letter_code
_entity_poly.pdbx_strand_id
1 'polypeptide(L)'
;RHEKGRESRYGVVWAMKEPVNQTVNMAVTTGGRIIHREGDRTRVRFDAADSAVAELIRRQVRDERTAPASGLGMGGGDTLPGFFAGRYAMVPLGFSYRQQVSQQAPEGFDWVTLPLPAGRGAPDGGRAQGVSPQT
;
A
#
# COMPACT_ATOMS: atom_id res chain seq x y z
N ARG A 1 -23.42 2.62 18.12
CA ARG A 1 -24.65 3.00 17.39
C ARG A 1 -24.20 3.81 16.18
N HIS A 2 -24.19 3.24 14.97
CA HIS A 2 -23.73 3.93 13.76
C HIS A 2 -24.79 4.93 13.32
N GLU A 3 -24.44 6.21 13.24
CA GLU A 3 -25.26 7.24 12.59
C GLU A 3 -25.37 6.92 11.10
N LYS A 4 -26.60 6.65 10.64
CA LYS A 4 -26.95 6.60 9.22
C LYS A 4 -26.84 8.02 8.67
N GLY A 5 -25.84 8.31 7.83
CA GLY A 5 -25.82 9.56 7.06
C GLY A 5 -24.47 10.07 6.58
N ARG A 6 -23.33 9.63 7.16
CA ARG A 6 -22.02 9.83 6.53
C ARG A 6 -21.63 8.55 5.82
N GLU A 7 -21.42 8.62 4.50
CA GLU A 7 -20.71 7.55 3.81
C GLU A 7 -19.42 7.24 4.59
N SER A 8 -19.23 5.97 4.96
CA SER A 8 -18.02 5.55 5.67
C SER A 8 -16.81 5.83 4.78
N ARG A 9 -16.11 6.93 5.07
CA ARG A 9 -14.81 7.24 4.45
C ARG A 9 -13.73 6.41 5.13
N TYR A 10 -12.87 5.82 4.33
CA TYR A 10 -11.71 5.07 4.81
C TYR A 10 -10.45 5.90 4.63
N GLY A 11 -9.49 5.73 5.54
CA GLY A 11 -8.20 6.41 5.43
C GLY A 11 -7.39 5.89 4.24
N VAL A 12 -7.48 4.59 3.96
CA VAL A 12 -6.73 3.93 2.89
C VAL A 12 -7.51 2.74 2.34
N VAL A 13 -7.26 2.39 1.08
CA VAL A 13 -7.69 1.12 0.49
C VAL A 13 -6.47 0.32 0.01
N TRP A 14 -6.36 -0.93 0.45
CA TRP A 14 -5.29 -1.83 0.06
C TRP A 14 -5.75 -2.73 -1.09
N ALA A 15 -5.32 -2.42 -2.31
CA ALA A 15 -5.56 -3.25 -3.49
C ALA A 15 -4.64 -4.49 -3.47
N MET A 16 -5.16 -5.63 -3.00
CA MET A 16 -4.37 -6.84 -2.75
C MET A 16 -4.64 -7.97 -3.75
N LYS A 17 -5.18 -7.66 -4.94
CA LYS A 17 -5.31 -8.65 -6.03
C LYS A 17 -3.96 -9.22 -6.49
N GLU A 18 -2.89 -8.43 -6.35
CA GLU A 18 -1.50 -8.85 -6.54
C GLU A 18 -0.70 -8.65 -5.23
N PRO A 19 -0.92 -9.51 -4.22
CA PRO A 19 -0.46 -9.24 -2.85
C PRO A 19 1.06 -9.27 -2.72
N VAL A 20 1.74 -10.12 -3.51
CA VAL A 20 3.21 -10.26 -3.49
C VAL A 20 3.89 -8.97 -3.97
N ASN A 21 3.40 -8.36 -5.05
CA ASN A 21 3.97 -7.14 -5.59
C ASN A 21 3.87 -5.99 -4.57
N GLN A 22 2.75 -5.92 -3.85
CA GLN A 22 2.55 -4.90 -2.81
C GLN A 22 3.39 -5.16 -1.56
N THR A 23 3.40 -6.38 -1.02
CA THR A 23 4.11 -6.67 0.23
C THR A 23 5.62 -6.66 0.07
N VAL A 24 6.15 -7.17 -1.05
CA VAL A 24 7.61 -7.18 -1.30
C VAL A 24 8.14 -5.76 -1.51
N ASN A 25 7.44 -4.93 -2.29
CA ASN A 25 7.88 -3.53 -2.51
C ASN A 25 7.84 -2.70 -1.22
N MET A 26 6.85 -2.95 -0.37
CA MET A 26 6.73 -2.22 0.89
C MET A 26 7.62 -2.79 2.01
N ALA A 27 7.98 -4.08 1.99
CA ALA A 27 8.90 -4.65 2.97
C ALA A 27 10.26 -3.94 2.96
N VAL A 28 10.73 -3.48 1.79
CA VAL A 28 11.97 -2.70 1.68
C VAL A 28 11.89 -1.39 2.47
N THR A 29 10.70 -0.76 2.56
CA THR A 29 10.53 0.51 3.28
C THR A 29 10.45 0.36 4.80
N THR A 30 10.31 -0.87 5.28
CA THR A 30 10.41 -1.23 6.71
C THR A 30 11.76 -1.84 7.08
N GLY A 31 12.70 -1.91 6.13
CA GLY A 31 14.00 -2.55 6.32
C GLY A 31 13.99 -4.07 6.14
N GLY A 32 12.85 -4.64 5.74
CA GLY A 32 12.69 -6.05 5.40
C GLY A 32 13.53 -6.45 4.17
N ARG A 33 14.00 -7.70 4.19
CA ARG A 33 14.78 -8.32 3.13
C ARG A 33 14.38 -9.80 3.06
N ILE A 34 13.33 -10.12 2.32
CA ILE A 34 12.83 -11.50 2.24
C ILE A 34 13.88 -12.45 1.60
N ILE A 35 14.72 -11.94 0.70
CA ILE A 35 15.75 -12.70 0.00
C ILE A 35 17.14 -12.20 0.45
N HIS A 36 17.94 -13.12 1.00
CA HIS A 36 19.31 -12.86 1.43
C HIS A 36 20.31 -13.68 0.60
N ARG A 37 21.44 -13.07 0.26
CA ARG A 37 22.62 -13.76 -0.28
C ARG A 37 23.60 -14.03 0.88
N GLU A 38 23.88 -15.29 1.14
CA GLU A 38 24.86 -15.73 2.14
C GLU A 38 25.97 -16.52 1.42
N GLY A 39 27.02 -15.83 1.01
CA GLY A 39 28.05 -16.40 0.14
C GLY A 39 27.48 -16.82 -1.22
N ASP A 40 27.67 -18.08 -1.58
CA ASP A 40 27.14 -18.70 -2.81
C ASP A 40 25.66 -19.12 -2.71
N ARG A 41 25.04 -19.06 -1.52
CA ARG A 41 23.67 -19.52 -1.30
C ARG A 41 22.66 -18.37 -1.21
N THR A 42 21.43 -18.66 -1.63
CA THR A 42 20.26 -17.79 -1.44
C THR A 42 19.41 -18.35 -0.30
N ARG A 43 19.03 -17.51 0.65
CA ARG A 43 18.17 -17.86 1.78
C ARG A 43 16.94 -16.97 1.79
N VAL A 44 15.78 -17.58 2.06
CA VAL A 44 14.54 -16.86 2.33
C VAL A 44 14.35 -16.79 3.84
N ARG A 45 14.14 -15.59 4.38
CA ARG A 45 13.77 -15.37 5.78
C ARG A 45 12.54 -14.46 5.80
N PHE A 46 11.70 -14.65 6.81
CA PHE A 46 10.53 -13.82 7.03
C PHE A 46 10.44 -13.54 8.52
N ASP A 47 10.75 -12.31 8.91
CA ASP A 47 10.78 -11.88 10.30
C ASP A 47 9.85 -10.68 10.56
N ALA A 48 9.99 -10.04 11.72
CA ALA A 48 9.14 -8.94 12.13
C ALA A 48 9.23 -7.72 11.21
N ALA A 49 10.38 -7.45 10.60
CA ALA A 49 10.54 -6.35 9.66
C ALA A 49 9.83 -6.65 8.32
N ASP A 50 9.86 -7.91 7.89
CA ASP A 50 9.18 -8.37 6.67
C ASP A 50 7.65 -8.42 6.83
N SER A 51 7.16 -8.69 8.05
CA SER A 51 5.72 -8.80 8.33
C SER A 51 5.02 -7.46 8.63
N ALA A 52 5.78 -6.40 8.88
CA ALA A 52 5.26 -5.12 9.37
C ALA A 52 4.11 -4.54 8.52
N VAL A 53 4.24 -4.62 7.19
CA VAL A 53 3.22 -4.14 6.25
C VAL A 53 1.97 -5.01 6.29
N ALA A 54 2.14 -6.34 6.31
CA ALA A 54 1.02 -7.27 6.38
C ALA A 54 0.24 -7.11 7.70
N GLU A 55 0.94 -6.92 8.81
CA GLU A 55 0.34 -6.65 10.12
C GLU A 55 -0.39 -5.29 10.16
N LEU A 56 0.17 -4.25 9.54
CA LEU A 56 -0.51 -2.97 9.37
C LEU A 56 -1.84 -3.13 8.63
N ILE A 57 -1.81 -3.82 7.48
CA ILE A 57 -3.02 -4.07 6.66
C ILE A 57 -4.04 -4.86 7.48
N ARG A 58 -3.62 -5.94 8.14
CA ARG A 58 -4.49 -6.75 9.01
C ARG A 58 -5.17 -5.87 10.06
N ARG A 59 -4.40 -5.04 10.77
CA ARG A 59 -4.91 -4.18 11.83
C ARG A 59 -5.90 -3.14 11.30
N GLN A 60 -5.57 -2.47 10.19
CA GLN A 60 -6.45 -1.47 9.56
C GLN A 60 -7.76 -2.06 9.05
N VAL A 61 -7.74 -3.30 8.55
CA VAL A 61 -8.93 -3.98 8.02
C VAL A 61 -9.77 -4.61 9.12
N ARG A 62 -9.15 -5.34 10.06
CA ARG A 62 -9.88 -6.16 11.05
C ARG A 62 -10.20 -5.42 12.34
N ASP A 63 -9.24 -4.65 12.85
CA ASP A 63 -9.29 -4.13 14.20
C ASP A 63 -9.72 -2.65 14.21
N GLU A 64 -9.00 -1.80 13.46
CA GLU A 64 -9.21 -0.35 13.43
C GLU A 64 -10.32 0.07 12.46
N ARG A 65 -10.64 -0.77 11.45
CA ARG A 65 -11.61 -0.49 10.39
C ARG A 65 -11.36 0.83 9.65
N THR A 66 -10.09 1.23 9.55
CA THR A 66 -9.63 2.40 8.79
C THR A 66 -9.40 2.07 7.31
N ALA A 67 -9.41 0.78 6.95
CA ALA A 67 -9.39 0.26 5.59
C ALA A 67 -10.55 -0.74 5.35
N PRO A 68 -11.19 -0.74 4.16
CA PRO A 68 -12.29 -1.63 3.87
C PRO A 68 -11.79 -3.04 3.52
N ALA A 69 -12.47 -4.08 4.05
CA ALA A 69 -12.16 -5.47 3.68
C ALA A 69 -12.39 -5.76 2.18
N SER A 70 -13.33 -5.05 1.54
CA SER A 70 -13.56 -5.16 0.09
C SER A 70 -12.35 -4.70 -0.74
N GLY A 71 -11.42 -3.94 -0.15
CA GLY A 71 -10.13 -3.58 -0.75
C GLY A 71 -9.31 -4.77 -1.18
N LEU A 72 -9.32 -5.84 -0.39
CA LEU A 72 -8.39 -6.95 -0.54
C LEU A 72 -8.56 -7.71 -1.86
N GLY A 73 -9.74 -7.66 -2.48
CA GLY A 73 -10.00 -8.26 -3.80
C GLY A 73 -9.81 -7.34 -5.00
N MET A 74 -9.54 -6.05 -4.78
CA MET A 74 -9.45 -5.05 -5.85
C MET A 74 -8.05 -5.02 -6.47
N GLY A 75 -8.00 -4.80 -7.78
CA GLY A 75 -6.81 -4.34 -8.48
C GLY A 75 -6.57 -2.85 -8.24
N GLY A 76 -5.39 -2.35 -8.58
CA GLY A 76 -5.02 -0.94 -8.35
C GLY A 76 -6.01 0.03 -9.01
N GLY A 77 -6.34 -0.19 -10.29
CA GLY A 77 -7.28 0.64 -11.04
C GLY A 77 -8.71 0.63 -10.47
N ASP A 78 -9.16 -0.48 -9.90
CA ASP A 78 -10.51 -0.62 -9.33
C ASP A 78 -10.74 0.32 -8.14
N THR A 79 -9.68 0.82 -7.52
CA THR A 79 -9.75 1.73 -6.37
C THR A 79 -9.99 3.19 -6.76
N LEU A 80 -9.65 3.58 -8.00
CA LEU A 80 -9.64 4.97 -8.43
C LEU A 80 -11.02 5.64 -8.40
N PRO A 81 -12.12 5.00 -8.85
CA PRO A 81 -13.45 5.63 -8.75
C PRO A 81 -13.83 5.97 -7.30
N GLY A 82 -13.49 5.11 -6.34
CA GLY A 82 -13.73 5.38 -4.93
C GLY A 82 -12.83 6.46 -4.35
N PHE A 83 -11.59 6.57 -4.84
CA PHE A 83 -10.67 7.65 -4.47
C PHE A 83 -11.19 9.01 -4.95
N PHE A 84 -11.60 9.12 -6.22
CA PHE A 84 -12.16 10.35 -6.78
C PHE A 84 -13.51 10.74 -6.14
N ALA A 85 -14.30 9.76 -5.70
CA ALA A 85 -15.53 9.99 -4.95
C ALA A 85 -15.29 10.37 -3.47
N GLY A 86 -14.04 10.44 -3.01
CA GLY A 86 -13.70 10.77 -1.62
C GLY A 86 -14.02 9.66 -0.62
N ARG A 87 -14.26 8.43 -1.09
CA ARG A 87 -14.47 7.25 -0.25
C ARG A 87 -13.18 6.79 0.43
N TYR A 88 -12.03 7.04 -0.23
CA TYR A 88 -10.70 6.71 0.27
C TYR A 88 -9.86 7.99 0.30
N ALA A 89 -9.16 8.25 1.40
CA ALA A 89 -8.23 9.39 1.47
C ALA A 89 -6.89 9.08 0.78
N MET A 90 -6.47 7.81 0.73
CA MET A 90 -5.22 7.37 0.11
C MET A 90 -5.38 6.06 -0.68
N VAL A 91 -4.64 5.96 -1.79
CA VAL A 91 -4.52 4.76 -2.64
C VAL A 91 -3.04 4.40 -2.84
N PRO A 92 -2.48 3.40 -2.14
CA PRO A 92 -1.11 2.95 -2.31
C PRO A 92 -0.96 2.20 -3.63
N LEU A 93 -0.58 2.93 -4.68
CA LEU A 93 -0.44 2.41 -6.04
C LEU A 93 1.01 2.55 -6.52
N GLY A 94 1.39 1.69 -7.46
CA GLY A 94 2.65 1.84 -8.19
C GLY A 94 2.69 3.14 -9.00
N PHE A 95 3.89 3.64 -9.29
CA PHE A 95 4.10 4.91 -9.99
C PHE A 95 3.46 4.96 -11.39
N SER A 96 3.27 3.82 -12.05
CA SER A 96 2.60 3.71 -13.35
C SER A 96 1.17 4.28 -13.36
N TYR A 97 0.49 4.30 -12.21
CA TYR A 97 -0.86 4.86 -12.10
C TYR A 97 -0.90 6.40 -12.12
N ARG A 98 0.24 7.09 -12.01
CA ARG A 98 0.29 8.56 -11.99
C ARG A 98 -0.34 9.17 -13.24
N GLN A 99 -0.06 8.59 -14.42
CA GLN A 99 -0.66 9.04 -15.67
C GLN A 99 -2.18 8.82 -15.67
N GLN A 100 -2.63 7.63 -15.22
CA GLN A 100 -4.05 7.31 -15.13
C GLN A 100 -4.79 8.26 -14.19
N VAL A 101 -4.23 8.56 -13.02
CA VAL A 101 -4.81 9.52 -12.07
C VAL A 101 -4.90 10.91 -12.72
N SER A 102 -3.84 11.38 -13.37
CA SER A 102 -3.84 12.67 -14.05
C SER A 102 -4.89 12.78 -15.17
N GLN A 103 -5.26 11.67 -15.81
CA GLN A 103 -6.23 11.64 -16.91
C GLN A 103 -7.67 11.45 -16.44
N GLN A 104 -7.88 10.72 -15.34
CA GLN A 104 -9.21 10.30 -14.88
C GLN A 104 -9.70 11.12 -13.68
N ALA A 105 -8.82 11.88 -13.02
CA ALA A 105 -9.22 12.77 -11.94
C ALA A 105 -10.26 13.78 -12.42
N PRO A 106 -11.38 13.96 -11.70
CA PRO A 106 -12.35 15.00 -11.98
C PRO A 106 -11.70 16.39 -11.99
N GLU A 107 -12.28 17.32 -12.73
CA GLU A 107 -11.86 18.72 -12.69
C GLU A 107 -11.94 19.25 -11.25
N GLY A 108 -10.87 19.93 -10.81
CA GLY A 108 -10.75 20.46 -9.45
C GLY A 108 -10.44 19.41 -8.37
N PHE A 109 -10.14 18.16 -8.73
CA PHE A 109 -9.69 17.16 -7.76
C PHE A 109 -8.20 17.33 -7.42
N ASP A 110 -7.92 17.79 -6.21
CA ASP A 110 -6.56 17.96 -5.70
C ASP A 110 -5.95 16.63 -5.25
N TRP A 111 -4.75 16.33 -5.74
CA TRP A 111 -4.00 15.15 -5.34
C TRP A 111 -2.49 15.37 -5.41
N VAL A 112 -1.77 14.55 -4.66
CA VAL A 112 -0.31 14.55 -4.63
C VAL A 112 0.21 13.13 -4.47
N THR A 113 1.42 12.87 -4.96
CA THR A 113 2.15 11.64 -4.65
C THR A 113 2.94 11.82 -3.36
N LEU A 114 2.70 10.94 -2.39
CA LEU A 114 3.51 10.87 -1.18
C LEU A 114 4.61 9.81 -1.33
N PRO A 115 5.79 10.00 -0.73
CA PRO A 115 6.74 8.92 -0.56
C PRO A 115 6.14 7.82 0.32
N LEU A 116 6.66 6.59 0.18
CA LEU A 116 6.21 5.49 1.03
C LEU A 116 6.51 5.79 2.52
N PRO A 117 5.61 5.40 3.44
CA PRO A 117 5.86 5.57 4.86
C PRO A 117 7.12 4.80 5.29
N ALA A 118 8.03 5.50 5.96
CA ALA A 118 9.25 4.91 6.50
C ALA A 118 8.99 4.32 7.90
N GLY A 119 9.36 3.06 8.10
CA GLY A 119 9.41 2.48 9.45
C GLY A 119 10.58 3.06 10.26
N ARG A 120 10.47 3.08 11.61
CA ARG A 120 11.56 3.56 12.50
C ARG A 120 12.88 2.81 12.32
N GLY A 121 12.85 1.56 11.85
CA GLY A 121 14.03 0.72 11.58
C GLY A 121 14.53 0.76 10.13
N ALA A 122 13.94 1.58 9.26
CA ALA A 122 14.29 1.62 7.86
C ALA A 122 15.69 2.25 7.65
N PRO A 123 16.61 1.58 6.93
CA PRO A 123 17.88 2.19 6.52
C PRO A 123 17.64 3.53 5.80
N ASP A 124 18.51 4.51 6.02
CA ASP A 124 18.48 5.85 5.40
C ASP A 124 17.19 6.67 5.65
N GLY A 125 16.43 6.30 6.70
CA GLY A 125 15.14 6.92 7.03
C GLY A 125 14.02 6.53 6.07
N GLY A 126 14.09 5.33 5.47
CA GLY A 126 13.08 4.80 4.55
C GLY A 126 13.10 5.44 3.16
N ARG A 127 14.25 6.00 2.76
CA ARG A 127 14.49 6.53 1.40
C ARG A 127 14.70 5.43 0.36
N ALA A 128 14.90 4.18 0.78
CA ALA A 128 14.96 3.05 -0.12
C ALA A 128 13.58 2.78 -0.73
N GLN A 129 13.40 3.08 -2.01
CA GLN A 129 12.23 2.67 -2.78
C GLN A 129 12.45 1.26 -3.35
N GLY A 130 11.53 0.34 -3.06
CA GLY A 130 11.45 -0.92 -3.79
C GLY A 130 11.16 -0.64 -5.26
N VAL A 131 11.99 -1.16 -6.15
CA VAL A 131 11.66 -1.27 -7.57
C VAL A 131 11.07 -2.66 -7.79
N SER A 132 9.86 -2.74 -8.37
CA SER A 132 9.34 -4.03 -8.85
C SER A 132 10.35 -4.59 -9.86
N PRO A 133 10.89 -5.80 -9.66
CA PRO A 133 11.59 -6.48 -10.74
C PRO A 133 10.56 -6.73 -11.85
N GLN A 134 10.74 -6.07 -12.99
CA GLN A 134 10.04 -6.45 -14.21
C GLN A 134 10.73 -7.72 -14.73
N THR A 135 9.97 -8.78 -14.99
CA THR A 135 10.42 -9.94 -15.78
C THR A 135 10.20 -9.66 -17.25
#